data_AF-A0AAX6MAV7-F1
#
_entry.id   AF-A0AAX6MAV7-F1
#
_cell.length_a   1.000
_cell.length_b   1.000
_cell.length_c   1.000
_cell.angle_alpha   90.00
_cell.angle_beta   90.00
_cell.angle_gamma   90.00
#
_symmetry.space_group_name_H-M   'P 1'
#
loop_
_entity.id
_entity.type
_entity.pdbx_description
1 polymer ?
#
loop_
_entity_poly.entity_id
_entity_poly.type
_entity_poly.pdbx_seq_one_letter_code
_entity_poly.pdbx_strand_id
1 'polypeptide(L)'
;MNKMSANTSTQSSGALVNPWLEKNQRVLHPWMDEPEEIKNEVRLVYKQKLPHLDAVAAELAPLLGLGDTLLGRQRMQNLFTHPALLDSFVEFSETYLDGRWGLPVGEWATVHKLSHTHAKDGEWGLKAPPAREDWNVNHFYTRFILRTLARLRDPAEAPRNLAYWLAEASPCDAAWLLMHVLMYMQWDAMRDYKKHAGVKDRVSHFIDIWKTDGPYAEPNEHS
;
A
#
# COMPACT_ATOMS: atom_id res chain seq x y z
N MET A 1 49.84 -5.32 -23.63
CA MET A 1 48.74 -5.94 -24.41
C MET A 1 47.53 -6.06 -23.50
N ASN A 2 46.43 -5.41 -23.89
CA ASN A 2 45.11 -5.47 -23.26
C ASN A 2 44.48 -6.86 -23.36
N LYS A 3 43.65 -7.20 -22.35
CA LYS A 3 42.35 -7.94 -22.41
C LYS A 3 41.79 -7.93 -20.97
N MET A 4 40.94 -6.99 -20.58
CA MET A 4 39.46 -6.92 -20.75
C MET A 4 38.68 -8.20 -20.38
N SER A 5 37.94 -8.03 -19.28
CA SER A 5 36.54 -8.40 -19.00
C SER A 5 36.07 -9.85 -19.09
N ALA A 6 35.66 -10.39 -17.94
CA ALA A 6 34.23 -10.60 -17.63
C ALA A 6 34.08 -10.94 -16.13
N ASN A 7 33.83 -9.92 -15.30
CA ASN A 7 33.25 -10.14 -13.96
C ASN A 7 31.74 -10.24 -14.16
N THR A 8 31.24 -11.46 -14.33
CA THR A 8 29.83 -11.78 -14.12
C THR A 8 29.61 -11.87 -12.61
N SER A 9 29.26 -10.75 -11.98
CA SER A 9 28.68 -10.76 -10.64
C SER A 9 27.26 -11.30 -10.76
N THR A 10 27.12 -12.62 -10.68
CA THR A 10 25.83 -13.27 -10.44
C THR A 10 25.43 -12.93 -9.00
N GLN A 11 24.80 -11.77 -8.81
CA GLN A 11 24.04 -11.51 -7.60
C GLN A 11 22.87 -12.48 -7.61
N SER A 12 23.03 -13.54 -6.82
CA SER A 12 22.00 -14.44 -6.37
C SER A 12 20.80 -13.63 -5.87
N SER A 13 19.83 -13.42 -6.77
CA SER A 13 18.47 -13.09 -6.39
C SER A 13 17.96 -14.32 -5.66
N GLY A 14 18.10 -14.32 -4.33
CA GLY A 14 17.51 -15.32 -3.47
C GLY A 14 16.01 -15.17 -3.60
N ALA A 15 15.42 -15.86 -4.59
CA ALA A 15 14.01 -16.17 -4.58
C ALA A 15 13.80 -16.99 -3.30
N LEU A 16 13.41 -16.33 -2.22
CA LEU A 16 12.93 -16.99 -1.02
C LEU A 16 11.79 -17.89 -1.51
N VAL A 17 11.97 -19.19 -1.53
CA VAL A 17 10.90 -20.12 -1.88
C VAL A 17 10.12 -20.33 -0.59
N ASN A 18 8.87 -19.91 -0.54
CA ASN A 18 8.01 -20.14 0.62
C ASN A 18 7.80 -21.66 0.77
N PRO A 19 8.35 -22.32 1.82
CA PRO A 19 8.26 -23.77 1.97
C PRO A 19 6.83 -24.25 2.30
N TRP A 20 5.89 -23.33 2.57
CA TRP A 20 4.52 -23.62 3.00
C TRP A 20 3.49 -23.64 1.85
N LEU A 21 3.92 -23.50 0.59
CA LEU A 21 3.05 -23.73 -0.57
C LEU A 21 2.69 -25.21 -0.78
N GLU A 22 3.36 -26.12 -0.06
CA GLU A 22 3.08 -27.55 -0.12
C GLU A 22 1.97 -27.93 0.87
N LYS A 23 0.78 -28.16 0.32
CA LYS A 23 -0.43 -28.78 0.92
C LYS A 23 -1.43 -27.79 1.53
N ASN A 24 -2.56 -27.72 0.82
CA ASN A 24 -3.82 -27.02 1.14
C ASN A 24 -3.92 -25.58 0.58
N GLN A 25 -4.35 -25.56 -0.68
CA GLN A 25 -4.99 -24.44 -1.36
C GLN A 25 -6.04 -23.78 -0.44
N ARG A 26 -5.78 -22.55 0.04
CA ARG A 26 -6.75 -21.45 0.22
C ARG A 26 -6.21 -20.29 1.04
N VAL A 27 -5.16 -20.48 1.85
CA VAL A 27 -4.66 -19.41 2.73
C VAL A 27 -3.47 -18.73 2.08
N LEU A 28 -3.57 -17.41 1.93
CA LEU A 28 -2.46 -16.56 1.53
C LEU A 28 -1.53 -16.40 2.72
N HIS A 29 -0.23 -16.48 2.53
CA HIS A 29 0.72 -16.16 3.58
C HIS A 29 1.76 -15.20 3.01
N PRO A 30 1.47 -13.88 3.03
CA PRO A 30 2.44 -12.86 2.66
C PRO A 30 3.71 -12.96 3.51
N TRP A 31 4.87 -12.64 2.94
CA TRP A 31 6.08 -12.45 3.74
C TRP A 31 5.94 -11.15 4.54
N MET A 32 5.82 -11.28 5.87
CA MET A 32 5.62 -10.15 6.78
C MET A 32 6.84 -9.85 7.66
N ASP A 33 7.93 -10.60 7.49
CA ASP A 33 9.09 -10.57 8.39
C ASP A 33 9.83 -9.23 8.33
N GLU A 34 9.78 -8.54 7.18
CA GLU A 34 10.54 -7.31 6.93
C GLU A 34 9.68 -6.21 6.25
N PRO A 35 8.76 -5.58 7.00
CA PRO A 35 7.76 -4.65 6.45
C PRO A 35 8.37 -3.39 5.81
N GLU A 36 9.47 -2.88 6.35
CA GLU A 36 10.15 -1.71 5.76
C GLU A 36 10.90 -2.08 4.48
N GLU A 37 11.43 -3.30 4.36
CA GLU A 37 12.02 -3.79 3.12
C GLU A 37 10.94 -3.92 2.04
N ILE A 38 9.81 -4.56 2.36
CA ILE A 38 8.70 -4.70 1.41
C ILE A 38 8.16 -3.34 0.97
N LYS A 39 8.00 -2.39 1.89
CA LYS A 39 7.64 -1.01 1.55
C LYS A 39 8.63 -0.37 0.57
N ASN A 40 9.93 -0.60 0.74
CA ASN A 40 10.94 -0.12 -0.20
C ASN A 40 10.83 -0.81 -1.57
N GLU A 41 10.60 -2.12 -1.61
CA GLU A 41 10.40 -2.89 -2.85
C GLU A 41 9.14 -2.43 -3.61
N VAL A 42 8.00 -2.25 -2.93
CA VAL A 42 6.79 -1.69 -3.54
C VAL A 42 7.07 -0.28 -4.09
N ARG A 43 7.88 0.51 -3.38
CA ARG A 43 8.30 1.83 -3.86
C ARG A 43 9.19 1.74 -5.11
N LEU A 44 10.04 0.71 -5.22
CA LEU A 44 10.83 0.47 -6.42
C LEU A 44 9.94 0.13 -7.61
N VAL A 45 8.95 -0.76 -7.44
CA VAL A 45 7.97 -1.09 -8.49
C VAL A 45 7.23 0.17 -8.96
N TYR A 46 6.76 1.01 -8.02
CA TYR A 46 6.16 2.30 -8.37
C TYR A 46 7.12 3.20 -9.19
N LYS A 47 8.40 3.26 -8.82
CA LYS A 47 9.41 4.08 -9.51
C LYS A 47 9.74 3.58 -10.92
N GLN A 48 9.52 2.30 -11.22
CA GLN A 48 9.72 1.73 -12.56
C GLN A 48 8.76 2.31 -13.60
N LYS A 49 7.63 2.92 -13.18
CA LYS A 49 6.62 3.52 -14.06
C LYS A 49 6.14 2.55 -15.13
N LEU A 50 5.77 1.35 -14.69
CA LEU A 50 5.30 0.30 -15.59
C LEU A 50 4.08 0.77 -16.39
N PRO A 51 4.00 0.42 -17.69
CA PRO A 51 3.06 1.05 -18.62
C PRO A 51 1.61 0.58 -18.46
N HIS A 52 1.37 -0.58 -17.83
CA HIS A 52 0.03 -1.14 -17.65
C HIS A 52 -0.09 -1.90 -16.32
N LEU A 53 -1.32 -1.99 -15.81
CA LEU A 53 -1.64 -2.63 -14.52
C LEU A 53 -1.19 -4.09 -14.46
N ASP A 54 -1.18 -4.82 -15.58
CA ASP A 54 -0.75 -6.21 -15.59
C ASP A 54 0.73 -6.37 -15.26
N ALA A 55 1.58 -5.41 -15.67
CA ALA A 55 2.99 -5.41 -15.33
C ALA A 55 3.18 -5.08 -13.85
N VAL A 56 2.42 -4.11 -13.33
CA VAL A 56 2.40 -3.80 -11.89
C VAL A 56 1.98 -5.01 -11.07
N ALA A 57 0.92 -5.70 -11.50
CA ALA A 57 0.43 -6.89 -10.83
C ALA A 57 1.43 -8.05 -10.88
N ALA A 58 2.18 -8.19 -11.98
CA ALA A 58 3.23 -9.20 -12.12
C ALA A 58 4.39 -8.99 -11.14
N GLU A 59 4.79 -7.74 -10.90
CA GLU A 59 5.85 -7.42 -9.94
C GLU A 59 5.36 -7.52 -8.49
N LEU A 60 4.15 -6.99 -8.18
CA LEU A 60 3.65 -6.95 -6.81
C LEU A 60 3.14 -8.29 -6.29
N ALA A 61 2.61 -9.17 -7.14
CA ALA A 61 2.08 -10.47 -6.72
C ALA A 61 3.11 -11.32 -5.92
N PRO A 62 4.32 -11.59 -6.43
CA PRO A 62 5.31 -12.35 -5.68
C PRO A 62 5.79 -11.60 -4.43
N LEU A 63 6.01 -10.27 -4.54
CA LEU A 63 6.47 -9.44 -3.42
C LEU A 63 5.50 -9.47 -2.22
N LEU A 64 4.20 -9.48 -2.50
CA LEU A 64 3.17 -9.50 -1.45
C LEU A 64 2.70 -10.93 -1.12
N GLY A 65 3.47 -11.95 -1.53
CA GLY A 65 3.27 -13.36 -1.20
C GLY A 65 2.04 -14.01 -1.82
N LEU A 66 1.56 -13.50 -2.96
CA LEU A 66 0.61 -14.22 -3.82
C LEU A 66 1.32 -15.23 -4.76
N GLY A 67 2.65 -15.21 -4.78
CA GLY A 67 3.49 -16.02 -5.66
C GLY A 67 3.63 -15.45 -7.08
N ASP A 68 4.50 -16.08 -7.86
CA ASP A 68 4.83 -15.69 -9.25
C ASP A 68 3.89 -16.29 -10.31
N THR A 69 2.93 -17.11 -9.87
CA THR A 69 1.98 -17.86 -10.69
C THR A 69 0.98 -16.95 -11.42
N LEU A 70 0.41 -17.45 -12.52
CA LEU A 70 -0.67 -16.75 -13.25
C LEU A 70 -1.84 -16.38 -12.32
N LEU A 71 -2.21 -17.28 -11.40
CA LEU A 71 -3.26 -17.03 -10.43
C LEU A 71 -2.89 -15.89 -9.45
N GLY A 72 -1.65 -15.84 -8.98
CA GLY A 72 -1.17 -14.75 -8.12
C GLY A 72 -1.25 -13.39 -8.81
N ARG A 73 -0.84 -13.33 -10.08
CA ARG A 73 -0.94 -12.11 -10.91
C ARG A 73 -2.39 -11.69 -11.15
N GLN A 74 -3.26 -12.64 -11.48
CA GLN A 74 -4.69 -12.37 -11.66
C GLN A 74 -5.31 -11.83 -10.36
N ARG A 75 -4.99 -12.44 -9.21
CA ARG A 75 -5.44 -11.95 -7.90
C ARG A 75 -4.96 -10.53 -7.62
N MET A 76 -3.70 -10.22 -7.90
CA MET A 76 -3.15 -8.87 -7.73
C MET A 76 -3.82 -7.86 -8.66
N GLN A 77 -3.99 -8.22 -9.94
CA GLN A 77 -4.67 -7.38 -10.93
C GLN A 77 -6.11 -7.07 -10.48
N ASN A 78 -6.82 -8.07 -9.93
CA ASN A 78 -8.17 -7.88 -9.41
C ASN A 78 -8.22 -6.86 -8.28
N LEU A 79 -7.19 -6.74 -7.45
CA LEU A 79 -7.17 -5.71 -6.42
C LEU A 79 -7.26 -4.32 -7.08
N PHE A 80 -6.49 -4.06 -8.12
CA PHE A 80 -6.50 -2.75 -8.80
C PHE A 80 -7.78 -2.44 -9.60
N THR A 81 -8.58 -3.45 -9.96
CA THR A 81 -9.76 -3.26 -10.83
C THR A 81 -11.08 -3.48 -10.10
N HIS A 82 -11.05 -3.99 -8.86
CA HIS A 82 -12.27 -4.32 -8.13
C HIS A 82 -13.01 -3.06 -7.65
N PRO A 83 -14.33 -2.92 -7.92
CA PRO A 83 -15.12 -1.75 -7.53
C PRO A 83 -15.03 -1.41 -6.03
N ALA A 84 -15.22 -2.39 -5.14
CA ALA A 84 -15.12 -2.14 -3.71
C ALA A 84 -13.76 -1.59 -3.24
N LEU A 85 -12.65 -1.93 -3.94
CA LEU A 85 -11.34 -1.34 -3.63
C LEU A 85 -11.26 0.09 -4.20
N LEU A 86 -11.67 0.27 -5.45
CA LEU A 86 -11.65 1.57 -6.13
C LEU A 86 -12.52 2.59 -5.39
N ASP A 87 -13.74 2.24 -5.00
CA ASP A 87 -14.65 3.13 -4.26
C ASP A 87 -14.05 3.51 -2.90
N SER A 88 -13.44 2.54 -2.21
CA SER A 88 -12.77 2.81 -0.94
C SER A 88 -11.54 3.71 -1.14
N PHE A 89 -10.84 3.55 -2.28
CA PHE A 89 -9.68 4.36 -2.63
C PHE A 89 -10.07 5.78 -3.04
N VAL A 90 -11.16 5.96 -3.78
CA VAL A 90 -11.71 7.28 -4.14
C VAL A 90 -11.99 8.07 -2.86
N GLU A 91 -12.71 7.48 -1.91
CA GLU A 91 -12.98 8.14 -0.62
C GLU A 91 -11.68 8.47 0.15
N PHE A 92 -10.72 7.55 0.18
CA PHE A 92 -9.39 7.81 0.76
C PHE A 92 -8.69 8.98 0.07
N SER A 93 -8.73 9.03 -1.27
CA SER A 93 -8.07 10.05 -2.07
C SER A 93 -8.70 11.42 -1.87
N GLU A 94 -10.03 11.50 -1.84
CA GLU A 94 -10.78 12.74 -1.64
C GLU A 94 -10.59 13.28 -0.22
N THR A 95 -10.50 12.39 0.75
CA THR A 95 -10.44 12.78 2.17
C THR A 95 -9.02 13.04 2.67
N TYR A 96 -8.10 12.09 2.44
CA TYR A 96 -6.74 12.15 2.96
C TYR A 96 -5.79 12.87 2.01
N LEU A 97 -5.81 12.49 0.73
CA LEU A 97 -4.90 13.09 -0.25
C LEU A 97 -5.32 14.52 -0.58
N ASP A 98 -6.61 14.76 -0.86
CA ASP A 98 -7.18 16.09 -1.08
C ASP A 98 -6.37 16.88 -2.14
N GLY A 99 -6.01 16.19 -3.25
CA GLY A 99 -5.19 16.76 -4.33
C GLY A 99 -3.73 17.08 -3.95
N ARG A 100 -3.28 16.74 -2.74
CA ARG A 100 -1.92 17.00 -2.27
C ARG A 100 -1.00 15.82 -2.55
N TRP A 101 0.28 16.12 -2.65
CA TRP A 101 1.35 15.15 -2.81
C TRP A 101 2.37 15.28 -1.68
N GLY A 102 3.29 14.33 -1.56
CA GLY A 102 4.31 14.33 -0.50
C GLY A 102 3.78 13.98 0.89
N LEU A 103 2.55 13.49 0.99
CA LEU A 103 1.96 13.05 2.25
C LEU A 103 2.62 11.73 2.74
N PRO A 104 2.68 11.51 4.06
CA PRO A 104 3.23 10.29 4.61
C PRO A 104 2.39 9.07 4.20
N VAL A 105 3.04 7.90 4.24
CA VAL A 105 2.39 6.59 4.08
C VAL A 105 2.22 5.94 5.46
N GLY A 106 1.23 5.06 5.58
CA GLY A 106 0.98 4.34 6.83
C GLY A 106 2.16 3.45 7.24
N GLU A 107 2.30 3.24 8.54
CA GLU A 107 3.27 2.34 9.17
C GLU A 107 2.63 0.99 9.45
N TRP A 108 3.27 -0.10 9.02
CA TRP A 108 2.68 -1.44 9.07
C TRP A 108 2.27 -1.83 10.49
N ALA A 109 3.17 -1.71 11.46
CA ALA A 109 2.90 -2.11 12.84
C ALA A 109 1.69 -1.37 13.44
N THR A 110 1.58 -0.07 13.17
CA THR A 110 0.50 0.78 13.68
C THR A 110 -0.83 0.45 12.99
N VAL A 111 -0.84 0.38 11.65
CA VAL A 111 -2.03 0.03 10.85
C VAL A 111 -2.52 -1.37 11.18
N HIS A 112 -1.61 -2.34 11.31
CA HIS A 112 -1.93 -3.73 11.65
C HIS A 112 -2.58 -3.81 13.05
N LYS A 113 -1.97 -3.17 14.05
CA LYS A 113 -2.51 -3.10 15.41
C LYS A 113 -3.92 -2.49 15.44
N LEU A 114 -4.12 -1.37 14.75
CA LEU A 114 -5.42 -0.70 14.67
C LEU A 114 -6.46 -1.57 13.95
N SER A 115 -6.08 -2.18 12.82
CA SER A 115 -6.97 -3.09 12.06
C SER A 115 -7.41 -4.28 12.91
N HIS A 116 -6.50 -4.85 13.69
CA HIS A 116 -6.83 -5.93 14.62
C HIS A 116 -7.75 -5.45 15.75
N THR A 117 -7.46 -4.29 16.33
CA THR A 117 -8.25 -3.69 17.43
C THR A 117 -9.69 -3.44 17.02
N HIS A 118 -9.89 -2.94 15.79
CA HIS A 118 -11.20 -2.57 15.26
C HIS A 118 -11.83 -3.64 14.35
N ALA A 119 -11.22 -4.84 14.25
CA ALA A 119 -11.71 -5.90 13.36
C ALA A 119 -13.17 -6.33 13.64
N LYS A 120 -13.64 -6.14 14.88
CA LYS A 120 -15.01 -6.44 15.32
C LYS A 120 -15.91 -5.20 15.43
N ASP A 121 -15.35 -4.00 15.28
CA ASP A 121 -16.09 -2.73 15.31
C ASP A 121 -16.43 -2.35 13.86
N GLY A 122 -17.48 -2.98 13.33
CA GLY A 122 -17.89 -2.81 11.92
C GLY A 122 -18.20 -1.37 11.53
N GLU A 123 -18.57 -0.54 12.49
CA GLU A 123 -18.88 0.88 12.29
C GLU A 123 -17.63 1.76 12.27
N TRP A 124 -16.49 1.31 12.81
CA TRP A 124 -15.31 2.15 12.94
C TRP A 124 -14.75 2.60 11.59
N GLY A 125 -14.71 1.69 10.61
CA GLY A 125 -14.31 2.00 9.23
C GLY A 125 -15.33 2.86 8.46
N LEU A 126 -16.57 2.95 8.95
CA LEU A 126 -17.66 3.69 8.31
C LEU A 126 -17.87 5.09 8.88
N LYS A 127 -17.45 5.33 10.13
CA LYS A 127 -17.51 6.66 10.78
C LYS A 127 -16.80 7.72 9.95
N ALA A 128 -17.24 8.97 10.09
CA ALA A 128 -16.56 10.10 9.47
C ALA A 128 -15.07 10.15 9.89
N PRO A 129 -14.16 10.54 8.98
CA PRO A 129 -12.76 10.76 9.30
C PRO A 129 -12.61 11.81 10.40
N PRO A 130 -11.57 11.70 11.25
CA PRO A 130 -11.31 12.74 12.25
C PRO A 130 -11.04 14.08 11.55
N ALA A 131 -11.22 15.17 12.29
CA ALA A 131 -10.93 16.52 11.79
C ALA A 131 -9.48 16.61 11.26
N ARG A 132 -9.24 17.58 10.38
CA ARG A 132 -7.94 17.76 9.72
C ARG A 132 -6.77 17.96 10.69
N GLU A 133 -7.05 18.55 11.85
CA GLU A 133 -6.08 18.78 12.93
C GLU A 133 -5.62 17.48 13.61
N ASP A 134 -6.44 16.43 13.56
CA ASP A 134 -6.18 15.11 14.16
C ASP A 134 -5.75 14.08 13.11
N TRP A 135 -5.18 14.55 12.00
CA TRP A 135 -4.81 13.69 10.88
C TRP A 135 -3.72 12.69 11.26
N ASN A 136 -4.15 11.44 11.28
CA ASN A 136 -3.28 10.29 11.46
C ASN A 136 -3.40 9.38 10.23
N VAL A 137 -2.34 9.33 9.42
CA VAL A 137 -2.27 8.49 8.21
C VAL A 137 -2.62 7.02 8.50
N ASN A 138 -2.21 6.51 9.67
CA ASN A 138 -2.48 5.13 10.04
C ASN A 138 -3.98 4.89 10.24
N HIS A 139 -4.73 5.86 10.76
CA HIS A 139 -6.19 5.75 10.84
C HIS A 139 -6.84 5.68 9.46
N PHE A 140 -6.39 6.48 8.50
CA PHE A 140 -6.93 6.45 7.14
C PHE A 140 -6.66 5.11 6.44
N TYR A 141 -5.44 4.59 6.57
CA TYR A 141 -5.10 3.26 6.07
C TYR A 141 -5.96 2.17 6.72
N THR A 142 -6.10 2.18 8.05
CA THR A 142 -6.95 1.20 8.76
C THR A 142 -8.40 1.31 8.32
N ARG A 143 -8.95 2.51 8.17
CA ARG A 143 -10.34 2.71 7.70
C ARG A 143 -10.55 2.16 6.30
N PHE A 144 -9.62 2.45 5.38
CA PHE A 144 -9.64 1.89 4.04
C PHE A 144 -9.66 0.36 4.08
N ILE A 145 -8.78 -0.27 4.86
CA ILE A 145 -8.69 -1.74 4.99
C ILE A 145 -10.02 -2.30 5.50
N LEU A 146 -10.52 -1.78 6.62
CA LEU A 146 -11.74 -2.30 7.25
C LEU A 146 -12.97 -2.10 6.37
N ARG A 147 -13.09 -0.94 5.72
CA ARG A 147 -14.20 -0.64 4.81
C ARG A 147 -14.18 -1.51 3.55
N THR A 148 -12.99 -1.71 2.97
CA THR A 148 -12.82 -2.62 1.82
C THR A 148 -13.24 -4.05 2.21
N LEU A 149 -12.78 -4.54 3.36
CA LEU A 149 -13.13 -5.88 3.84
C LEU A 149 -14.62 -6.02 4.16
N ALA A 150 -15.26 -4.99 4.70
CA ALA A 150 -16.69 -4.98 4.95
C ALA A 150 -17.48 -5.08 3.62
N ARG A 151 -17.13 -4.28 2.61
CA ARG A 151 -17.75 -4.33 1.27
C ARG A 151 -17.58 -5.69 0.59
N LEU A 152 -16.38 -6.27 0.65
CA LEU A 152 -16.11 -7.59 0.07
C LEU A 152 -16.90 -8.73 0.72
N ARG A 153 -17.37 -8.55 1.96
CA ARG A 153 -18.18 -9.52 2.71
C ARG A 153 -19.68 -9.34 2.52
N ASP A 154 -20.13 -8.25 1.89
CA ASP A 154 -21.56 -8.00 1.68
C ASP A 154 -22.12 -9.00 0.65
N PRO A 155 -23.09 -9.87 1.04
CA PRO A 155 -23.69 -10.85 0.14
C PRO A 155 -24.42 -10.22 -1.05
N ALA A 156 -24.91 -8.97 -0.92
CA ALA A 156 -25.55 -8.25 -2.01
C ALA A 156 -24.54 -7.83 -3.10
N GLU A 157 -23.28 -7.62 -2.71
CA GLU A 157 -22.18 -7.29 -3.63
C GLU A 157 -21.36 -8.53 -4.06
N ALA A 158 -21.50 -9.69 -3.38
CA ALA A 158 -20.53 -10.78 -3.49
C ALA A 158 -21.04 -12.24 -3.72
N PRO A 159 -21.88 -12.57 -4.73
CA PRO A 159 -22.09 -13.98 -5.09
C PRO A 159 -21.00 -14.58 -6.02
N ARG A 160 -20.23 -13.75 -6.75
CA ARG A 160 -19.26 -14.20 -7.81
C ARG A 160 -18.01 -13.32 -7.92
N ASN A 161 -17.50 -12.83 -6.78
CA ASN A 161 -16.43 -11.85 -6.79
C ASN A 161 -15.02 -12.49 -6.89
N LEU A 162 -14.23 -12.08 -7.87
CA LEU A 162 -12.83 -12.48 -8.04
C LEU A 162 -11.90 -12.05 -6.90
N ALA A 163 -12.34 -11.15 -6.02
CA ALA A 163 -11.66 -10.73 -4.78
C ALA A 163 -12.23 -11.39 -3.52
N TYR A 164 -13.23 -12.30 -3.62
CA TYR A 164 -13.81 -13.00 -2.47
C TYR A 164 -12.77 -13.77 -1.64
N TRP A 165 -11.71 -14.26 -2.30
CA TRP A 165 -10.58 -14.90 -1.61
C TRP A 165 -9.93 -14.00 -0.55
N LEU A 166 -9.99 -12.68 -0.70
CA LEU A 166 -9.45 -11.73 0.25
C LEU A 166 -10.35 -11.59 1.48
N ALA A 167 -11.67 -11.73 1.31
CA ALA A 167 -12.63 -11.73 2.42
C ALA A 167 -12.48 -12.97 3.32
N GLU A 168 -12.09 -14.09 2.71
CA GLU A 168 -11.81 -15.39 3.36
C GLU A 168 -10.38 -15.53 3.89
N ALA A 169 -9.46 -14.65 3.50
CA ALA A 169 -8.09 -14.65 4.01
C ALA A 169 -8.05 -14.29 5.50
N SER A 170 -6.96 -14.63 6.20
CA SER A 170 -6.82 -14.19 7.58
C SER A 170 -6.82 -12.66 7.66
N PRO A 171 -7.35 -12.05 8.73
CA PRO A 171 -7.37 -10.59 8.86
C PRO A 171 -5.99 -9.95 8.72
N CYS A 172 -4.93 -10.66 9.14
CA CYS A 172 -3.55 -10.21 9.01
C CYS A 172 -3.11 -10.16 7.54
N ASP A 173 -3.30 -11.28 6.80
CA ASP A 173 -2.91 -11.38 5.39
C ASP A 173 -3.68 -10.38 4.52
N ALA A 174 -4.97 -10.23 4.81
CA ALA A 174 -5.81 -9.30 4.09
C ALA A 174 -5.41 -7.84 4.35
N ALA A 175 -5.13 -7.48 5.61
CA ALA A 175 -4.63 -6.16 5.97
C ALA A 175 -3.26 -5.87 5.34
N TRP A 176 -2.38 -6.87 5.31
CA TRP A 176 -1.07 -6.76 4.66
C TRP A 176 -1.19 -6.41 3.18
N LEU A 177 -1.97 -7.19 2.42
CA LEU A 177 -2.18 -6.97 1.00
C LEU A 177 -2.81 -5.59 0.73
N LEU A 178 -3.89 -5.28 1.44
CA LEU A 178 -4.63 -4.03 1.25
C LEU A 178 -3.79 -2.81 1.61
N MET A 179 -2.97 -2.87 2.64
CA MET A 179 -2.06 -1.79 3.01
C MET A 179 -1.06 -1.48 1.89
N HIS A 180 -0.39 -2.50 1.36
CA HIS A 180 0.66 -2.31 0.35
C HIS A 180 0.09 -1.93 -1.01
N VAL A 181 -1.09 -2.45 -1.36
CA VAL A 181 -1.83 -2.00 -2.54
C VAL A 181 -2.27 -0.54 -2.38
N LEU A 182 -2.82 -0.14 -1.23
CA LEU A 182 -3.17 1.26 -0.97
C LEU A 182 -1.93 2.16 -1.05
N MET A 183 -0.80 1.72 -0.51
CA MET A 183 0.46 2.45 -0.59
C MET A 183 0.89 2.72 -2.03
N TYR A 184 0.81 1.71 -2.90
CA TYR A 184 1.06 1.87 -4.32
C TYR A 184 0.10 2.89 -4.96
N MET A 185 -1.21 2.72 -4.73
CA MET A 185 -2.23 3.61 -5.30
C MET A 185 -2.10 5.06 -4.80
N GLN A 186 -1.78 5.26 -3.52
CA GLN A 186 -1.49 6.57 -2.96
C GLN A 186 -0.32 7.25 -3.67
N TRP A 187 0.80 6.54 -3.88
CA TRP A 187 1.94 7.11 -4.60
C TRP A 187 1.59 7.47 -6.04
N ASP A 188 0.84 6.62 -6.72
CA ASP A 188 0.38 6.87 -8.08
C ASP A 188 -0.50 8.12 -8.18
N ALA A 189 -1.51 8.24 -7.30
CA ALA A 189 -2.37 9.41 -7.23
C ALA A 189 -1.60 10.70 -6.89
N MET A 190 -0.71 10.67 -5.89
CA MET A 190 0.11 11.83 -5.54
C MET A 190 1.05 12.26 -6.68
N ARG A 191 1.56 11.31 -7.47
CA ARG A 191 2.35 11.61 -8.67
C ARG A 191 1.52 12.38 -9.68
N ASP A 192 0.30 11.93 -9.90
CA ASP A 192 -0.60 12.53 -10.87
C ASP A 192 -1.05 13.91 -10.41
N TYR A 193 -1.35 14.11 -9.12
CA TYR A 193 -1.62 15.44 -8.57
C TYR A 193 -0.43 16.38 -8.76
N LYS A 194 0.79 15.93 -8.43
CA LYS A 194 2.02 16.71 -8.65
C LYS A 194 2.24 17.07 -10.12
N LYS A 195 1.91 16.17 -11.05
CA LYS A 195 2.06 16.38 -12.49
C LYS A 195 1.11 17.46 -13.01
N HIS A 196 -0.11 17.51 -12.48
CA HIS A 196 -1.15 18.45 -12.92
C HIS A 196 -1.19 19.75 -12.10
N ALA A 197 -0.41 19.85 -11.02
CA ALA A 197 -0.30 21.06 -10.21
C ALA A 197 0.41 22.22 -10.96
N GLY A 198 -0.09 23.44 -10.73
CA GLY A 198 0.54 24.66 -11.22
C GLY A 198 1.99 24.81 -10.75
N VAL A 199 2.82 25.55 -11.49
CA VAL A 199 4.22 25.80 -11.09
C VAL A 199 4.29 26.46 -9.70
N LYS A 200 3.39 27.40 -9.42
CA LYS A 200 3.30 28.11 -8.14
C LYS A 200 3.07 27.15 -6.98
N ASP A 201 2.09 26.25 -7.10
CA ASP A 201 1.73 25.29 -6.05
C ASP A 201 2.86 24.29 -5.80
N ARG A 202 3.57 23.88 -6.85
CA ARG A 202 4.76 23.03 -6.73
C ARG A 202 5.88 23.71 -5.95
N VAL A 203 6.16 24.98 -6.21
CA VAL A 203 7.21 25.75 -5.52
C VAL A 203 6.83 26.02 -4.07
N SER A 204 5.58 26.43 -3.79
CA SER A 204 5.07 26.64 -2.44
C SER A 204 5.18 25.38 -1.59
N HIS A 205 4.82 24.22 -2.14
CA HIS A 205 4.94 22.94 -1.44
C HIS A 205 6.38 22.62 -1.01
N PHE A 206 7.40 22.91 -1.84
CA PHE A 206 8.79 22.73 -1.45
C PHE A 206 9.23 23.70 -0.36
N ILE A 207 8.78 24.95 -0.41
CA ILE A 207 9.07 25.95 0.62
C ILE A 207 8.45 25.55 1.96
N ASP A 208 7.23 25.03 1.96
CA ASP A 208 6.53 24.62 3.17
C ASP A 208 7.19 23.39 3.81
N ILE A 209 7.58 22.38 3.01
CA ILE A 209 8.39 21.24 3.50
C ILE A 209 9.68 21.75 4.16
N TRP A 210 10.39 22.67 3.50
CA TRP A 210 11.64 23.23 3.99
C TRP A 210 11.49 24.03 5.29
N LYS A 211 10.32 24.65 5.51
CA LYS A 211 9.99 25.35 6.76
C LYS A 211 9.63 24.39 7.89
N THR A 212 8.96 23.28 7.60
CA THR A 212 8.70 22.22 8.58
C THR A 212 9.95 21.42 8.96
N ASP A 213 10.93 21.32 8.05
CA ASP A 213 12.26 20.72 8.30
C ASP A 213 13.31 21.75 8.77
N GLY A 214 12.87 22.88 9.34
CA GLY A 214 13.78 23.92 9.87
C GLY A 214 14.79 23.35 10.89
N PRO A 215 15.98 23.95 11.01
CA PRO A 215 17.06 23.39 11.82
C PRO A 215 16.60 23.18 13.26
N TYR A 216 16.90 21.99 13.78
CA TYR A 216 16.69 21.60 15.18
C TYR A 216 17.07 22.77 16.10
N ALA A 217 16.08 23.42 16.70
CA ALA A 217 16.30 24.36 17.78
C ALA A 217 16.52 23.52 19.03
N GLU A 218 17.73 23.50 19.57
CA GLU A 218 17.96 22.94 20.90
C GLU A 218 17.01 23.62 21.88
N PRO A 219 16.37 22.86 22.80
CA PRO A 219 15.54 23.46 23.82
C PRO A 219 16.43 24.38 24.65
N ASN A 220 16.06 25.66 24.72
CA ASN A 220 16.66 26.61 25.64
C ASN A 220 16.42 26.09 27.06
N GLU A 221 17.44 25.47 27.65
CA GLU A 221 17.56 25.33 29.09
C GLU A 221 17.73 26.74 29.67
N HIS A 222 16.61 27.43 29.94
CA HIS A 222 16.44 28.43 30.99
C HIS A 222 15.05 29.06 30.84
N SER A 223 14.08 28.54 31.60
CA SER A 223 12.93 29.28 32.15
C SER A 223 12.36 28.50 33.33
#